data_AF-A0A1X6P5D7-F1
#
_entry.id   AF-A0A1X6P5D7-F1
#
_cell.length_a   1.000
_cell.length_b   1.000
_cell.length_c   1.000
_cell.angle_alpha   90.00
_cell.angle_beta   90.00
_cell.angle_gamma   90.00
#
_symmetry.space_group_name_H-M   'P 1'
#
loop_
_entity.id
_entity.type
_entity.pdbx_description
1 polymer ?
#
loop_
_entity_poly.entity_id
_entity_poly.type
_entity_poly.pdbx_seq_one_letter_code
_entity_poly.pdbx_strand_id
1 'polypeptide(L)'
;MTVGIGAEYEAALQEFIIGAISAYKSGYSLAALNLELKQNEVRTGDAELDATLRLSDRESATRRIWLMLIYLTLGAMAYAPAAGVDAAALLSGAETAAVGLETLGAEEGAPPPDAAAAVTRFRGLVDDVTAAAAKGYNLDALKLEQSLSLREGEQGLGAAEASIRSQWMRLIFLTARLVSPKAKGA
;
A
#
# COMPACT_ATOMS: atom_id res chain seq x y z
N MET A 1 -1.33 -25.26 -10.65
CA MET A 1 -2.41 -24.44 -10.07
C MET A 1 -1.78 -23.52 -9.05
N THR A 2 -1.58 -22.24 -9.38
CA THR A 2 -1.06 -21.23 -8.45
C THR A 2 -2.20 -20.81 -7.52
N VAL A 3 -2.26 -21.41 -6.35
CA VAL A 3 -3.15 -20.98 -5.26
C VAL A 3 -2.83 -19.51 -4.96
N GLY A 4 -3.80 -18.60 -5.12
CA GLY A 4 -3.69 -17.22 -4.65
C GLY A 4 -3.34 -16.12 -5.68
N ILE A 5 -3.25 -16.42 -6.98
CA ILE A 5 -3.12 -15.38 -8.02
C ILE A 5 -4.21 -15.60 -9.07
N GLY A 6 -5.21 -14.71 -9.11
CA GLY A 6 -6.38 -14.79 -9.99
C GLY A 6 -7.45 -13.75 -9.65
N ALA A 7 -8.63 -13.87 -10.27
CA ALA A 7 -9.73 -12.91 -10.10
C ALA A 7 -10.15 -12.72 -8.63
N GLU A 8 -10.12 -13.77 -7.82
CA GLU A 8 -10.46 -13.74 -6.39
C GLU A 8 -9.47 -12.89 -5.58
N TYR A 9 -8.17 -12.97 -5.91
CA TYR A 9 -7.15 -12.15 -5.26
C TYR A 9 -7.31 -10.67 -5.62
N GLU A 10 -7.65 -10.38 -6.88
CA GLU A 10 -7.92 -9.01 -7.30
C GLU A 10 -9.19 -8.45 -6.63
N ALA A 11 -10.25 -9.25 -6.52
CA ALA A 11 -11.46 -8.90 -5.79
C ALA A 11 -11.17 -8.61 -4.30
N ALA A 12 -10.39 -9.47 -3.64
CA ALA A 12 -10.00 -9.25 -2.24
C ALA A 12 -9.18 -7.97 -2.05
N LEU A 13 -8.26 -7.67 -2.98
CA LEU A 13 -7.53 -6.41 -2.98
C LEU A 13 -8.44 -5.21 -3.19
N GLN A 14 -9.43 -5.30 -4.09
CA GLN A 14 -10.40 -4.23 -4.30
C GLN A 14 -11.23 -3.96 -3.05
N GLU A 15 -11.73 -5.00 -2.38
CA GLU A 15 -12.47 -4.85 -1.12
C GLU A 15 -11.62 -4.19 -0.03
N PHE A 16 -10.35 -4.59 0.08
CA PHE A 16 -9.41 -3.94 0.99
C PHE A 16 -9.23 -2.44 0.66
N ILE A 17 -9.07 -2.10 -0.62
CA ILE A 17 -8.93 -0.71 -1.08
C ILE A 17 -10.20 0.09 -0.81
N ILE A 18 -11.38 -0.49 -1.07
CA ILE A 18 -12.69 0.15 -0.81
C ILE A 18 -12.86 0.46 0.68
N GLY A 19 -12.48 -0.48 1.56
CA GLY A 19 -12.46 -0.27 3.00
C GLY A 19 -11.52 0.87 3.40
N ALA A 20 -10.30 0.90 2.86
CA ALA A 20 -9.32 1.95 3.14
C ALA A 20 -9.77 3.33 2.63
N ILE A 21 -10.39 3.40 1.44
CA ILE A 21 -10.99 4.63 0.89
C ILE A 21 -12.11 5.11 1.82
N SER A 22 -12.97 4.20 2.30
CA SER A 22 -14.05 4.55 3.21
C SER A 22 -13.51 5.13 4.52
N ALA A 23 -12.47 4.51 5.10
CA ALA A 23 -11.79 5.02 6.28
C ALA A 23 -11.16 6.41 6.02
N TYR A 24 -10.49 6.59 4.88
CA TYR A 24 -9.92 7.88 4.48
C TYR A 24 -10.99 8.97 4.40
N LYS A 25 -12.13 8.67 3.75
CA LYS A 25 -13.26 9.61 3.66
C LYS A 25 -13.82 9.96 5.03
N SER A 26 -13.91 8.99 5.93
CA SER A 26 -14.39 9.20 7.30
C SER A 26 -13.38 9.90 8.21
N GLY A 27 -12.17 10.21 7.71
CA GLY A 27 -11.17 10.98 8.45
C GLY A 27 -10.27 10.16 9.37
N TYR A 28 -10.23 8.83 9.22
CA TYR A 28 -9.30 7.99 9.96
C TYR A 28 -7.88 8.18 9.42
N SER A 29 -6.92 8.49 10.29
CA SER A 29 -5.51 8.60 9.90
C SER A 29 -4.82 7.23 9.85
N LEU A 30 -3.68 7.14 9.15
CA LEU A 30 -2.85 5.93 9.17
C LEU A 30 -2.46 5.54 10.60
N ALA A 31 -2.18 6.50 11.48
CA ALA A 31 -1.87 6.25 12.88
C ALA A 31 -3.03 5.59 13.63
N ALA A 32 -4.27 6.06 13.40
CA ALA A 32 -5.46 5.46 13.99
C ALA A 32 -5.66 4.02 13.47
N LEU A 33 -5.53 3.81 12.16
CA LEU A 33 -5.64 2.47 11.56
C LEU A 33 -4.52 1.53 12.02
N ASN A 34 -3.30 2.02 12.18
CA ASN A 34 -2.17 1.25 12.69
C ASN A 34 -2.41 0.80 14.15
N LEU A 35 -3.04 1.65 14.96
CA LEU A 35 -3.43 1.31 16.32
C LEU A 35 -4.54 0.26 16.34
N GLU A 36 -5.58 0.45 15.53
CA GLU A 36 -6.67 -0.52 15.38
C GLU A 36 -6.19 -1.89 14.90
N LEU A 37 -5.27 -1.93 13.92
CA LEU A 37 -4.65 -3.19 13.48
C LEU A 37 -3.93 -3.91 14.62
N LYS A 38 -3.24 -3.17 15.49
CA LYS A 38 -2.57 -3.74 16.67
C LYS A 38 -3.55 -4.19 17.75
N GLN A 39 -4.68 -3.51 17.91
CA GLN A 39 -5.66 -3.80 18.96
C GLN A 39 -6.62 -4.94 18.61
N ASN A 40 -6.90 -5.15 17.32
CA ASN A 40 -7.80 -6.20 16.86
C ASN A 40 -7.10 -7.57 16.68
N GLU A 41 -5.80 -7.67 16.98
CA GLU A 41 -5.06 -8.94 17.00
C GLU A 41 -5.40 -9.84 18.22
N VAL A 42 -6.11 -9.34 19.23
CA VAL A 42 -6.42 -10.09 20.46
C VAL A 42 -7.83 -9.74 20.92
N ARG A 43 -8.86 -10.52 20.55
CA ARG A 43 -10.23 -10.20 21.01
C ARG A 43 -11.31 -11.27 20.87
N THR A 44 -10.98 -12.53 20.58
CA THR A 44 -12.01 -13.58 20.67
C THR A 44 -12.11 -14.18 22.07
N GLY A 45 -11.03 -14.10 22.87
CA GLY A 45 -10.95 -14.74 24.18
C GLY A 45 -10.70 -16.25 24.11
N ASP A 46 -10.55 -16.77 22.89
CA ASP A 46 -10.19 -18.15 22.57
C ASP A 46 -8.74 -18.15 22.08
N ALA A 47 -7.86 -18.86 22.79
CA ALA A 47 -6.43 -18.87 22.49
C ALA A 47 -6.10 -19.54 21.14
N GLU A 48 -6.93 -20.47 20.66
CA GLU A 48 -6.72 -21.19 19.41
C GLU A 48 -7.18 -20.35 18.22
N LEU A 49 -8.31 -19.65 18.37
CA LEU A 49 -8.79 -18.67 17.38
C LEU A 49 -7.90 -17.43 17.32
N ASP A 50 -7.48 -16.90 18.46
CA ASP A 50 -6.58 -15.74 18.50
C ASP A 50 -5.21 -16.09 17.90
N ALA A 51 -4.71 -17.32 18.07
CA ALA A 51 -3.46 -17.77 17.44
C ALA A 51 -3.54 -17.88 15.92
N THR A 52 -4.71 -18.22 15.37
CA THR A 52 -4.92 -18.35 13.92
C THR A 52 -5.27 -17.04 13.23
N LEU A 53 -5.89 -16.11 13.95
CA LEU A 53 -6.26 -14.79 13.44
C LEU A 53 -5.15 -13.74 13.60
N ARG A 54 -4.18 -13.98 14.48
CA ARG A 54 -3.07 -13.07 14.72
C ARG A 54 -2.17 -12.98 13.50
N LEU A 55 -1.99 -11.75 13.04
CA LEU A 55 -1.04 -11.44 11.99
C LEU A 55 0.38 -11.56 12.51
N SER A 56 1.27 -12.14 11.70
CA SER A 56 2.71 -12.02 11.96
C SER A 56 3.17 -10.57 11.83
N ASP A 57 4.27 -10.21 12.48
CA ASP A 57 4.83 -8.86 12.40
C ASP A 57 5.07 -8.42 10.95
N ARG A 58 5.50 -9.36 10.10
CA ARG A 58 5.72 -9.13 8.68
C ARG A 58 4.42 -8.83 7.94
N GLU A 59 3.37 -9.60 8.19
CA GLU A 59 2.05 -9.37 7.58
C GLU A 59 1.43 -8.05 8.04
N SER A 60 1.59 -7.71 9.32
CA SER A 60 1.17 -6.42 9.86
C SER A 60 1.95 -5.27 9.20
N ALA A 61 3.28 -5.36 9.08
CA ALA A 61 4.09 -4.38 8.37
C ALA A 61 3.69 -4.22 6.89
N THR A 62 3.42 -5.33 6.19
CA THR A 62 2.92 -5.32 4.82
C THR A 62 1.59 -4.58 4.69
N ARG A 63 0.61 -4.85 5.57
CA ARG A 63 -0.70 -4.17 5.55
C ARG A 63 -0.58 -2.67 5.82
N ARG A 64 0.33 -2.25 6.71
CA ARG A 64 0.60 -0.82 6.97
C ARG A 64 1.13 -0.11 5.73
N ILE A 65 2.05 -0.75 4.99
CA ILE A 65 2.54 -0.20 3.71
C ILE A 65 1.41 -0.12 2.70
N TRP A 66 0.54 -1.13 2.61
CA TRP A 66 -0.59 -1.10 1.68
C TRP A 66 -1.56 0.06 1.98
N LEU A 67 -1.91 0.28 3.25
CA LEU A 67 -2.71 1.42 3.68
C LEU A 67 -2.03 2.75 3.32
N MET A 68 -0.73 2.87 3.60
CA MET A 68 0.04 4.06 3.25
C MET A 68 0.02 4.33 1.75
N LEU A 69 0.26 3.31 0.91
CA LEU A 69 0.21 3.45 -0.55
C LEU A 69 -1.15 3.94 -1.03
N ILE A 70 -2.24 3.41 -0.49
CA ILE A 70 -3.60 3.86 -0.80
C ILE A 70 -3.77 5.34 -0.40
N TYR A 71 -3.38 5.73 0.81
CA TYR A 71 -3.54 7.10 1.30
C TYR A 71 -2.69 8.10 0.52
N LEU A 72 -1.46 7.73 0.18
CA LEU A 72 -0.59 8.52 -0.70
C LEU A 72 -1.22 8.67 -2.09
N THR A 73 -1.80 7.61 -2.64
CA THR A 73 -2.49 7.66 -3.94
C THR A 73 -3.70 8.60 -3.90
N LEU A 74 -4.53 8.52 -2.86
CA LEU A 74 -5.67 9.41 -2.67
C LEU A 74 -5.23 10.87 -2.55
N GLY A 75 -4.16 11.14 -1.82
CA GLY A 75 -3.55 12.46 -1.72
C GLY A 75 -3.02 12.98 -3.06
N ALA A 76 -2.27 12.16 -3.80
CA ALA A 76 -1.72 12.50 -5.12
C ALA A 76 -2.82 12.83 -6.14
N MET A 77 -3.97 12.17 -6.03
CA MET A 77 -5.13 12.41 -6.88
C MET A 77 -6.07 13.52 -6.37
N ALA A 78 -5.70 14.22 -5.31
CA ALA A 78 -6.53 15.24 -4.65
C ALA A 78 -7.95 14.72 -4.30
N TYR A 79 -8.06 13.44 -3.93
CA TYR A 79 -9.33 12.85 -3.53
C TYR A 79 -9.78 13.42 -2.18
N ALA A 80 -10.89 14.14 -2.17
CA ALA A 80 -11.32 14.87 -0.98
C ALA A 80 -11.85 13.93 0.14
N PRO A 81 -11.35 14.06 1.38
CA PRO A 81 -11.99 13.44 2.54
C PRO A 81 -13.30 14.16 2.91
N ALA A 82 -13.96 13.73 3.99
CA ALA A 82 -15.13 14.44 4.50
C ALA A 82 -14.81 15.90 4.87
N ALA A 83 -15.83 16.76 4.82
CA ALA A 83 -15.69 18.17 5.14
C ALA A 83 -15.13 18.36 6.56
N GLY A 84 -14.13 19.25 6.70
CA GLY A 84 -13.47 19.52 7.98
C GLY A 84 -12.33 18.58 8.34
N VAL A 85 -12.03 17.58 7.50
CA VAL A 85 -10.86 16.70 7.67
C VAL A 85 -9.63 17.32 7.00
N ASP A 86 -8.54 17.45 7.76
CA ASP A 86 -7.24 17.81 7.21
C ASP A 86 -6.58 16.60 6.52
N ALA A 87 -6.40 16.68 5.21
CA ALA A 87 -5.78 15.63 4.41
C ALA A 87 -4.33 15.34 4.81
N ALA A 88 -3.58 16.34 5.32
CA ALA A 88 -2.22 16.14 5.79
C ALA A 88 -2.20 15.28 7.07
N ALA A 89 -3.14 15.53 7.99
CA ALA A 89 -3.29 14.75 9.22
C ALA A 89 -3.60 13.27 8.98
N LEU A 90 -4.25 12.93 7.85
CA LEU A 90 -4.54 11.53 7.50
C LEU A 90 -3.28 10.71 7.24
N LEU A 91 -2.18 11.35 6.84
CA LEU A 91 -0.89 10.70 6.64
C LEU A 91 -0.05 10.57 7.93
N SER A 92 -0.56 11.04 9.07
CA SER A 92 0.07 10.77 10.37
C SER A 92 0.25 9.26 10.55
N GLY A 93 1.49 8.79 10.76
CA GLY A 93 1.84 7.37 10.82
C GLY A 93 2.42 6.76 9.54
N ALA A 94 2.56 7.54 8.46
CA ALA A 94 3.19 7.09 7.21
C ALA A 94 4.66 6.66 7.41
N GLU A 95 5.43 7.43 8.19
CA GLU A 95 6.82 7.10 8.52
C GLU A 95 6.95 5.73 9.20
N THR A 96 6.08 5.44 10.16
CA THR A 96 6.02 4.13 10.83
C THR A 96 5.70 3.00 9.86
N ALA A 97 4.82 3.23 8.89
CA ALA A 97 4.50 2.25 7.86
C ALA A 97 5.69 2.04 6.91
N ALA A 98 6.33 3.12 6.47
CA ALA A 98 7.38 3.10 5.46
C ALA A 98 8.60 2.27 5.88
N VAL A 99 8.97 2.31 7.16
CA VAL A 99 10.15 1.57 7.65
C VAL A 99 9.83 0.18 8.19
N GLY A 100 8.56 -0.18 8.37
CA GLY A 100 8.17 -1.38 9.09
C GLY A 100 8.78 -2.67 8.53
N LEU A 101 8.81 -2.84 7.21
CA LEU A 101 9.45 -4.01 6.57
C LEU A 101 10.98 -3.94 6.61
N GLU A 102 11.56 -2.75 6.44
CA GLU A 102 13.02 -2.55 6.49
C GLU A 102 13.56 -2.89 7.89
N THR A 103 12.85 -2.50 8.95
CA THR A 103 13.21 -2.82 10.33
C THR A 103 13.14 -4.33 10.63
N LEU A 104 12.15 -5.05 10.08
CA LEU A 104 12.01 -6.50 10.31
C LEU A 104 13.07 -7.33 9.56
N GLY A 105 13.68 -6.76 8.51
CA GLY A 105 14.74 -7.41 7.74
C GLY A 105 16.15 -6.97 8.13
N ALA A 106 16.29 -6.03 9.05
CA ALA A 106 17.59 -5.47 9.43
C ALA A 106 18.39 -6.44 10.31
N GLU A 107 19.70 -6.50 10.09
CA GLU A 107 20.62 -7.21 10.98
C GLU A 107 20.70 -6.51 12.34
N GLU A 108 20.98 -7.27 13.39
CA GLU A 108 21.13 -6.74 14.75
C GLU A 108 22.26 -5.69 14.79
N GLY A 109 21.95 -4.49 15.29
CA GLY A 109 22.89 -3.36 15.35
C GLY A 109 22.98 -2.51 14.08
N ALA A 110 22.21 -2.81 13.03
CA ALA A 110 22.07 -1.92 11.88
C ALA A 110 21.48 -0.55 12.31
N PRO A 111 21.91 0.55 11.66
CA PRO A 111 21.31 1.85 11.91
C PRO A 111 19.81 1.83 11.56
N PRO A 112 18.97 2.58 12.29
CA PRO A 112 17.55 2.64 11.98
C PRO A 112 17.35 3.21 10.56
N PRO A 113 16.40 2.65 9.80
CA PRO A 113 16.09 3.15 8.47
C PRO A 113 15.58 4.60 8.52
N ASP A 114 15.95 5.39 7.51
CA ASP A 114 15.47 6.77 7.36
C ASP A 114 14.01 6.76 6.87
N ALA A 115 13.09 7.05 7.80
CA ALA A 115 11.67 7.02 7.53
C ALA A 115 11.21 8.10 6.55
N ALA A 116 11.81 9.29 6.60
CA ALA A 116 11.46 10.39 5.70
C ALA A 116 11.90 10.08 4.26
N ALA A 117 13.10 9.52 4.11
CA ALA A 117 13.58 9.03 2.82
C ALA A 117 12.69 7.89 2.28
N ALA A 118 12.29 6.94 3.14
CA ALA A 118 11.40 5.86 2.74
C ALA A 118 10.04 6.38 2.24
N VAL A 119 9.38 7.28 2.98
CA VAL A 119 8.12 7.92 2.54
C VAL A 119 8.31 8.66 1.22
N THR A 120 9.43 9.34 1.03
CA THR A 120 9.76 10.05 -0.22
C THR A 120 9.87 9.08 -1.41
N ARG A 121 10.52 7.92 -1.24
CA ARG A 121 10.57 6.88 -2.27
C ARG A 121 9.18 6.36 -2.63
N PHE A 122 8.33 6.11 -1.64
CA PHE A 122 6.95 5.66 -1.88
C PHE A 122 6.10 6.71 -2.59
N ARG A 123 6.27 8.01 -2.29
CA ARG A 123 5.62 9.10 -3.01
C ARG A 123 6.01 9.11 -4.48
N GLY A 124 7.31 9.02 -4.79
CA GLY A 124 7.78 8.94 -6.17
C GLY A 124 7.15 7.78 -6.94
N LEU A 125 7.07 6.59 -6.34
CA LEU A 125 6.37 5.46 -6.94
C LEU A 125 4.89 5.75 -7.20
N VAL A 126 4.19 6.37 -6.25
CA VAL A 126 2.77 6.74 -6.41
C VAL A 126 2.58 7.75 -7.55
N ASP A 127 3.42 8.77 -7.62
CA ASP A 127 3.37 9.80 -8.65
C ASP A 127 3.59 9.19 -10.05
N ASP A 128 4.57 8.30 -10.19
CA ASP A 128 4.86 7.60 -11.44
C ASP A 128 3.67 6.74 -11.90
N VAL A 129 3.13 5.90 -11.02
CA VAL A 129 2.03 4.99 -11.36
C VAL A 129 0.74 5.76 -11.64
N THR A 130 0.43 6.80 -10.86
CA THR A 130 -0.77 7.62 -11.08
C THR A 130 -0.69 8.44 -12.36
N ALA A 131 0.48 9.01 -12.68
CA ALA A 131 0.70 9.73 -13.92
C ALA A 131 0.54 8.82 -15.15
N ALA A 132 1.07 7.60 -15.08
CA ALA A 132 0.91 6.62 -16.15
C ALA A 132 -0.54 6.13 -16.28
N ALA A 133 -1.24 5.89 -15.17
CA ALA A 133 -2.66 5.57 -15.19
C ALA A 133 -3.50 6.69 -15.82
N ALA A 134 -3.18 7.96 -15.53
CA ALA A 134 -3.84 9.12 -16.13
C ALA A 134 -3.62 9.20 -17.66
N LYS A 135 -2.45 8.75 -18.14
CA LYS A 135 -2.12 8.64 -19.57
C LYS A 135 -2.80 7.45 -20.28
N GLY A 136 -3.54 6.60 -19.55
CA GLY A 136 -4.28 5.48 -20.12
C GLY A 136 -3.49 4.18 -20.25
N TYR A 137 -2.30 4.10 -19.64
CA TYR A 137 -1.56 2.84 -19.57
C TYR A 137 -2.31 1.82 -18.73
N ASN A 138 -2.26 0.56 -19.14
CA ASN A 138 -2.69 -0.55 -18.29
C ASN A 138 -1.51 -1.00 -17.39
N LEU A 139 -1.83 -1.72 -16.32
CA LEU A 139 -0.84 -2.14 -15.32
C LEU A 139 0.27 -3.02 -15.93
N ASP A 140 -0.07 -3.83 -16.93
CA ASP A 140 0.89 -4.74 -17.56
C ASP A 140 1.91 -3.98 -18.43
N ALA A 141 1.47 -2.97 -19.19
CA ALA A 141 2.33 -2.08 -19.95
C ALA A 141 3.27 -1.29 -19.03
N LEU A 142 2.76 -0.80 -17.89
CA LEU A 142 3.56 -0.10 -16.88
C LEU A 142 4.64 -1.00 -16.28
N LYS A 143 4.28 -2.23 -15.92
CA LYS A 143 5.22 -3.23 -15.38
C LYS A 143 6.29 -3.58 -16.41
N LEU A 144 5.91 -3.70 -17.69
CA LEU A 144 6.84 -3.96 -18.78
C LEU A 144 7.82 -2.80 -18.95
N GLU A 145 7.36 -1.55 -19.02
CA GLU A 145 8.23 -0.37 -19.13
C GLU A 145 9.22 -0.30 -17.97
N GLN A 146 8.78 -0.46 -16.72
CA GLN A 146 9.71 -0.46 -15.58
C GLN A 146 10.71 -1.62 -15.63
N SER A 147 10.29 -2.81 -16.09
CA SER A 147 11.21 -3.95 -16.25
C SER A 147 12.26 -3.70 -17.35
N LEU A 148 11.93 -2.89 -18.36
CA LEU A 148 12.84 -2.50 -19.43
C LEU A 148 13.78 -1.39 -18.97
N SER A 149 13.27 -0.36 -18.27
CA SER A 149 14.10 0.72 -17.71
C SER A 149 15.11 0.21 -16.67
N LEU A 150 14.74 -0.77 -15.85
CA LEU A 150 15.66 -1.41 -14.89
C LEU A 150 16.79 -2.19 -15.59
N ARG A 151 16.57 -2.72 -16.80
CA ARG A 151 17.59 -3.43 -17.58
C ARG A 151 18.62 -2.50 -18.24
N GLU A 152 18.31 -1.21 -18.39
CA GLU A 152 19.17 -0.26 -19.10
C GLU A 152 20.18 0.47 -18.18
N GLY A 153 20.13 0.31 -16.85
CA GLY A 153 21.02 1.07 -15.97
C GLY A 153 21.34 0.56 -14.56
N GLU A 154 20.66 -0.47 -14.04
CA GLU A 154 20.88 -0.94 -12.65
C GLU A 154 20.89 -2.47 -12.55
N GLN A 155 21.55 -3.02 -11.51
CA GLN A 155 21.37 -4.43 -11.15
C GLN A 155 19.87 -4.66 -10.91
N GLY A 156 19.24 -5.46 -11.76
CA GLY A 156 17.82 -5.73 -11.67
C GLY A 156 17.42 -6.22 -10.28
N LEU A 157 16.25 -5.77 -9.80
CA LEU A 157 15.69 -6.15 -8.51
C LEU A 157 15.67 -7.69 -8.36
N GLY A 158 15.99 -8.19 -7.18
CA GLY A 158 15.84 -9.62 -6.87
C GLY A 158 14.38 -10.07 -7.08
N ALA A 159 14.16 -11.35 -7.38
CA ALA A 159 12.82 -11.87 -7.71
C ALA A 159 11.75 -11.58 -6.63
N ALA A 160 12.14 -11.62 -5.35
CA ALA A 160 11.26 -11.28 -4.24
C ALA A 160 10.88 -9.78 -4.21
N GLU A 161 11.85 -8.91 -4.48
CA GLU A 161 11.67 -7.46 -4.50
C GLU A 161 10.83 -7.02 -5.70
N ALA A 162 11.06 -7.62 -6.87
CA ALA A 162 10.23 -7.42 -8.06
C ALA A 162 8.77 -7.83 -7.82
N SER A 163 8.53 -8.92 -7.07
CA SER A 163 7.18 -9.36 -6.70
C SER A 163 6.49 -8.37 -5.77
N ILE A 164 7.19 -7.89 -4.73
CA ILE A 164 6.67 -6.88 -3.79
C ILE A 164 6.33 -5.57 -4.52
N ARG A 165 7.24 -5.09 -5.36
CA ARG A 165 7.03 -3.87 -6.16
C ARG A 165 5.83 -4.03 -7.11
N SER A 166 5.68 -5.20 -7.74
CA SER A 166 4.54 -5.52 -8.60
C SER A 166 3.20 -5.49 -7.87
N GLN A 167 3.17 -5.91 -6.60
CA GLN A 167 1.98 -5.80 -5.74
C GLN A 167 1.69 -4.35 -5.36
N TRP A 168 2.71 -3.56 -4.99
CA TRP A 168 2.55 -2.14 -4.68
C TRP A 168 1.98 -1.36 -5.87
N MET A 169 2.53 -1.56 -7.07
CA MET A 169 2.01 -0.95 -8.30
C MET A 169 0.55 -1.33 -8.55
N ARG A 170 0.17 -2.59 -8.29
CA ARG A 170 -1.22 -3.05 -8.43
C ARG A 170 -2.15 -2.30 -7.47
N LEU A 171 -1.77 -2.15 -6.20
CA LEU A 171 -2.57 -1.39 -5.21
C LEU A 171 -2.76 0.06 -5.63
N ILE A 172 -1.69 0.75 -6.02
CA ILE A 172 -1.73 2.15 -6.46
C ILE A 172 -2.64 2.28 -7.70
N PHE A 173 -2.45 1.41 -8.69
CA PHE A 173 -3.21 1.45 -9.93
C PHE A 173 -4.69 1.16 -9.73
N LEU A 174 -5.04 0.13 -8.93
CA LEU A 174 -6.43 -0.18 -8.60
C LEU A 174 -7.08 0.97 -7.82
N THR A 175 -6.38 1.54 -6.84
CA THR A 175 -6.86 2.73 -6.11
C THR A 175 -7.15 3.87 -7.07
N ALA A 176 -6.20 4.18 -7.97
CA ALA A 176 -6.36 5.24 -8.95
C ALA A 176 -7.54 5.03 -9.90
N ARG A 177 -7.76 3.79 -10.35
CA ARG A 177 -8.93 3.44 -11.17
C ARG A 177 -10.24 3.61 -10.42
N LEU A 178 -10.33 3.15 -9.17
CA LEU A 178 -11.55 3.21 -8.37
C LEU A 178 -11.99 4.65 -8.07
N VAL A 179 -11.04 5.58 -7.97
CA VAL A 179 -11.35 7.00 -7.69
C VAL A 179 -11.34 7.91 -8.92
N SER A 180 -10.90 7.41 -10.09
CA SER A 180 -10.91 8.19 -11.33
C SER A 180 -12.34 8.43 -11.84
N PRO A 181 -12.69 9.65 -12.28
CA PRO A 181 -14.00 9.96 -12.84
C PRO A 181 -14.41 9.07 -14.03
N LYS A 182 -13.43 8.56 -14.79
CA LYS A 182 -13.66 7.68 -15.95
C LYS A 182 -14.23 6.30 -15.57
N ALA A 183 -14.13 5.86 -14.31
CA ALA A 183 -14.66 4.57 -13.87
C ALA A 183 -16.16 4.59 -13.55
N LYS A 184 -16.80 5.77 -13.41
CA LYS A 184 -18.23 5.90 -13.08
C LYS A 184 -19.16 5.88 -14.29
N GLY A 185 -18.68 5.54 -15.49
CA GLY A 185 -19.44 5.64 -16.74
C GLY A 185 -19.15 4.56 -17.78
N ALA A 186 -18.70 3.37 -17.37
CA ALA A 186 -18.59 2.20 -18.23
C ALA A 186 -19.64 1.16 -17.82
#